data_AF-A0A2R6W218-F1
#
_entry.id   AF-A0A2R6W218-F1
#
_cell.length_a   1.000
_cell.length_b   1.000
_cell.length_c   1.000
_cell.angle_alpha   90.00
_cell.angle_beta   90.00
_cell.angle_gamma   90.00
#
_symmetry.space_group_name_H-M   'P 1'
#
loop_
_entity.id
_entity.type
_entity.pdbx_description
1 polymer ?
#
loop_
_entity_poly.entity_id
_entity_poly.type
_entity_poly.pdbx_seq_one_letter_code
_entity_poly.pdbx_strand_id
1 'polypeptide(L)'
;MAMNPNELFYAGYNPYQRRYNGHNEYWFMGALNAEKQAEEEEQEDAKKGIIELSMPLCCEGCIMKVHKKLKTLDGVASVECNQLKQKVIVKGDANPEAVLKKARKINKRADFWKETE
;
A
#
# COMPACT_ATOMS: atom_id res chain seq x y z
N MET A 1 -0.01 -45.25 -8.46
CA MET A 1 0.55 -44.88 -9.79
C MET A 1 0.09 -43.47 -10.11
N ALA A 2 1.02 -42.58 -10.43
CA ALA A 2 0.76 -41.23 -10.92
C ALA A 2 0.75 -41.23 -12.45
N MET A 3 -0.26 -40.61 -13.10
CA MET A 3 -0.28 -39.93 -14.43
C MET A 3 -1.60 -39.10 -14.47
N ASN A 4 -1.61 -37.76 -14.32
CA ASN A 4 -1.33 -36.64 -15.25
C ASN A 4 -2.46 -36.34 -16.29
N PRO A 5 -3.33 -35.34 -16.07
CA PRO A 5 -4.45 -35.00 -16.96
C PRO A 5 -4.28 -33.66 -17.71
N ASN A 6 -3.17 -33.47 -18.43
CA ASN A 6 -3.15 -32.51 -19.52
C ASN A 6 -3.47 -33.29 -20.79
N GLU A 7 -4.74 -33.34 -21.26
CA GLU A 7 -5.13 -33.70 -22.66
C GLU A 7 -6.67 -33.79 -22.88
N LEU A 8 -7.44 -32.77 -22.47
CA LEU A 8 -8.77 -32.55 -23.08
C LEU A 8 -8.93 -31.11 -23.58
N PHE A 9 -7.85 -30.65 -24.19
CA PHE A 9 -7.86 -29.57 -25.17
C PHE A 9 -8.41 -30.16 -26.49
N TYR A 10 -9.46 -29.52 -27.04
CA TYR A 10 -10.13 -29.78 -28.34
C TYR A 10 -11.09 -31.00 -28.41
N ALA A 11 -12.35 -30.91 -28.81
CA ALA A 11 -13.01 -29.90 -29.64
C ALA A 11 -14.56 -29.92 -29.47
N GLY A 12 -15.16 -28.73 -29.54
CA GLY A 12 -16.34 -28.49 -30.39
C GLY A 12 -17.74 -28.60 -29.77
N TYR A 13 -18.31 -27.46 -29.36
CA TYR A 13 -19.50 -26.89 -30.03
C TYR A 13 -19.82 -25.48 -29.50
N ASN A 14 -19.77 -24.49 -30.40
CA ASN A 14 -20.29 -23.15 -30.25
C ASN A 14 -21.68 -23.12 -30.89
N PRO A 15 -22.76 -22.77 -30.15
CA PRO A 15 -24.04 -22.51 -30.82
C PRO A 15 -24.78 -21.24 -30.39
N TYR A 16 -24.17 -20.18 -29.84
CA TYR A 16 -24.92 -18.92 -29.62
C TYR A 16 -24.07 -17.65 -29.75
N GLN A 17 -23.35 -17.52 -30.86
CA GLN A 17 -23.17 -16.20 -31.46
C GLN A 17 -24.50 -15.76 -32.05
N ARG A 18 -25.28 -14.94 -31.33
CA ARG A 18 -26.22 -14.03 -32.01
C ARG A 18 -26.73 -12.89 -31.12
N ARG A 19 -26.27 -11.69 -31.51
CA ARG A 19 -26.93 -10.38 -31.45
C ARG A 19 -26.89 -9.66 -30.10
N TYR A 20 -26.03 -8.65 -29.97
CA TYR A 20 -26.32 -7.21 -30.16
C TYR A 20 -24.95 -6.49 -30.12
N ASN A 21 -24.46 -5.98 -31.25
CA ASN A 21 -24.45 -4.55 -31.58
C ASN A 21 -23.83 -3.67 -30.49
N GLY A 22 -22.52 -3.40 -30.62
CA GLY A 22 -21.88 -2.18 -30.10
C GLY A 22 -21.75 -2.04 -28.58
N HIS A 23 -21.23 -3.05 -27.89
CA HIS A 23 -20.67 -2.83 -26.54
C HIS A 23 -19.18 -3.20 -26.54
N ASN A 24 -18.37 -2.18 -26.38
CA ASN A 24 -16.92 -2.19 -26.44
C ASN A 24 -16.29 -3.28 -25.53
N GLU A 25 -15.39 -4.12 -26.05
CA GLU A 25 -14.63 -5.19 -25.33
C GLU A 25 -13.70 -4.69 -24.19
N TYR A 26 -13.85 -3.43 -23.76
CA TYR A 26 -12.91 -2.73 -22.87
C TYR A 26 -13.24 -2.86 -21.38
N TRP A 27 -14.13 -3.78 -21.00
CA TRP A 27 -14.48 -4.03 -19.59
C TRP A 27 -13.81 -5.30 -19.03
N PHE A 28 -13.46 -6.29 -19.85
CA PHE A 28 -12.70 -7.47 -19.41
C PHE A 28 -11.19 -7.21 -19.33
N MET A 29 -10.66 -6.31 -20.16
CA MET A 29 -9.26 -5.88 -20.07
C MET A 29 -8.99 -4.94 -18.89
N GLY A 30 -10.03 -4.35 -18.27
CA GLY A 30 -9.89 -3.46 -17.11
C GLY A 30 -9.63 -4.19 -15.79
N ALA A 31 -10.08 -5.44 -15.64
CA ALA A 31 -9.81 -6.25 -14.46
C ALA A 31 -8.33 -6.66 -14.39
N LEU A 32 -7.79 -7.15 -15.52
CA LEU A 32 -6.36 -7.47 -15.66
C LEU A 32 -5.45 -6.26 -15.49
N ASN A 33 -5.95 -5.05 -15.77
CA ASN A 33 -5.19 -3.81 -15.65
C ASN A 33 -5.22 -3.20 -14.23
N ALA A 34 -6.16 -3.62 -13.38
CA ALA A 34 -6.21 -3.22 -11.96
C ALA A 34 -5.32 -4.11 -11.09
N GLU A 35 -5.23 -5.40 -11.43
CA GLU A 35 -4.37 -6.38 -10.76
C GLU A 35 -2.88 -6.07 -10.99
N LYS A 36 -2.55 -5.55 -12.18
CA LYS A 36 -1.18 -5.24 -12.60
C LYS A 36 -0.55 -4.03 -11.88
N GLN A 37 -1.38 -3.13 -11.34
CA GLN A 37 -0.90 -1.95 -10.59
C GLN A 37 -0.36 -2.29 -9.20
N ALA A 38 -0.55 -3.51 -8.71
CA ALA A 38 -0.05 -3.95 -7.40
C ALA A 38 1.40 -4.48 -7.44
N GLU A 39 1.90 -4.92 -8.61
CA GLU A 39 3.25 -5.50 -8.76
C GLU A 39 4.30 -4.49 -9.27
N GLU A 40 3.90 -3.43 -10.00
CA GLU A 40 4.84 -2.40 -10.49
C GLU A 40 5.23 -1.37 -9.40
N GLU A 41 4.55 -1.36 -8.25
CA GLU A 41 4.91 -0.57 -7.06
C GLU A 41 5.96 -1.25 -6.15
N GLU A 42 6.60 -2.33 -6.62
CA GLU A 42 7.54 -3.14 -5.82
C GLU A 42 9.04 -2.91 -6.18
N GLN A 43 9.35 -2.10 -7.20
CA GLN A 43 10.74 -1.93 -7.68
C GLN A 43 11.32 -0.50 -7.65
N GLU A 44 10.56 0.55 -7.30
CA GLU A 44 11.12 1.90 -7.05
C GLU A 44 11.26 2.24 -5.54
N ASP A 45 10.98 1.26 -4.68
CA ASP A 45 10.84 1.39 -3.22
C ASP A 45 12.11 1.01 -2.48
N ALA A 46 13.03 0.34 -3.18
CA ALA A 46 14.31 -0.12 -2.64
C ALA A 46 15.25 1.02 -2.22
N LYS A 47 14.88 2.29 -2.46
CA LYS A 47 15.67 3.47 -2.09
C LYS A 47 14.88 4.48 -1.24
N LYS A 48 13.74 4.09 -0.65
CA LYS A 48 12.96 4.99 0.21
C LYS A 48 13.42 4.78 1.65
N GLY A 49 13.92 5.84 2.29
CA GLY A 49 14.32 5.82 3.70
C GLY A 49 13.17 5.36 4.60
N ILE A 50 13.49 4.62 5.66
CA ILE A 50 12.53 4.18 6.67
C ILE A 50 12.81 4.99 7.93
N ILE A 51 11.82 5.77 8.38
CA ILE A 51 11.91 6.59 9.58
C ILE A 51 10.90 6.09 10.58
N GLU A 52 11.40 5.71 11.74
CA GLU A 52 10.60 5.12 12.80
C GLU A 52 10.46 6.09 13.97
N LEU A 53 9.24 6.25 14.45
CA LEU A 53 8.87 7.20 15.50
C LEU A 53 8.05 6.49 16.57
N SER A 54 8.33 6.80 17.83
CA SER A 54 7.50 6.42 18.97
C SER A 54 6.55 7.56 19.32
N MET A 55 5.26 7.25 19.48
CA MET A 55 4.27 8.26 19.85
C MET A 55 3.04 7.62 20.48
N PRO A 56 2.51 8.16 21.59
CA PRO A 56 1.30 7.62 22.21
C PRO A 56 0.10 7.81 21.28
N LEU A 57 -0.43 6.70 20.78
CA LEU A 57 -1.67 6.63 20.01
C LEU A 57 -2.78 6.16 20.93
N CYS A 58 -3.78 7.04 21.11
CA CYS A 58 -4.82 6.90 22.13
C CYS A 58 -6.11 6.25 21.60
N CYS A 59 -6.43 6.50 20.34
CA CYS A 59 -7.65 6.08 19.65
C CYS A 59 -7.46 6.23 18.13
N GLU A 60 -8.42 5.75 17.35
CA GLU A 60 -8.42 5.89 15.88
C GLU A 60 -8.34 7.36 15.45
N GLY A 61 -8.92 8.29 16.20
CA GLY A 61 -8.80 9.72 15.95
C GLY A 61 -7.37 10.24 16.08
N CYS A 62 -6.58 9.72 17.03
CA CYS A 62 -5.14 10.00 17.15
C CYS A 62 -4.41 9.51 15.87
N ILE A 63 -4.74 8.30 15.41
CA ILE A 63 -4.14 7.69 14.21
C ILE A 63 -4.45 8.49 12.95
N MET A 64 -5.73 8.81 12.71
CA MET A 64 -6.13 9.59 11.53
C MET A 64 -5.48 10.97 11.49
N LYS A 65 -5.31 11.63 12.64
CA LYS A 65 -4.61 12.92 12.73
C LYS A 65 -3.14 12.78 12.33
N VAL A 66 -2.45 11.76 12.84
CA VAL A 66 -1.05 11.48 12.49
C VAL A 66 -0.91 11.19 11.01
N HIS A 67 -1.72 10.28 10.48
CA HIS A 67 -1.70 9.90 9.08
C HIS A 67 -1.92 11.10 8.15
N LYS A 68 -2.94 11.93 8.42
CA LYS A 68 -3.20 13.15 7.62
C LYS A 68 -2.01 14.12 7.65
N LYS A 69 -1.43 14.37 8.84
CA LYS A 69 -0.35 15.35 9.01
C LYS A 69 0.97 14.88 8.39
N LEU A 70 1.27 13.59 8.48
CA LEU A 70 2.46 12.99 7.87
C LEU A 70 2.34 12.88 6.35
N LYS A 71 1.14 12.56 5.82
CA LYS A 71 0.88 12.56 4.37
C LYS A 71 0.96 13.96 3.73
N THR A 72 0.88 15.03 4.53
CA THR A 72 1.06 16.41 4.03
C THR A 72 2.54 16.81 3.91
N LEU A 73 3.48 15.96 4.37
CA LEU A 73 4.91 16.23 4.22
C LEU A 73 5.39 15.79 2.84
N ASP A 74 6.18 16.64 2.21
CA ASP A 74 6.90 16.30 0.98
C ASP A 74 7.90 15.16 1.24
N GLY A 75 7.97 14.21 0.30
CA GLY A 75 8.88 13.06 0.37
C GLY A 75 8.34 11.86 1.14
N VAL A 76 7.10 11.90 1.65
CA VAL A 76 6.46 10.73 2.27
C VAL A 76 5.72 9.90 1.22
N ALA A 77 6.14 8.65 1.02
CA ALA A 77 5.48 7.72 0.10
C ALA A 77 4.38 6.91 0.79
N SER A 78 4.67 6.39 1.98
CA SER A 78 3.71 5.60 2.75
C SER A 78 3.89 5.80 4.25
N VAL A 79 2.79 5.68 5.00
CA VAL A 79 2.76 5.86 6.46
C VAL A 79 2.03 4.67 7.09
N GLU A 80 2.74 3.92 7.90
CA GLU A 80 2.20 2.81 8.67
C GLU A 80 2.16 3.19 10.15
N CYS A 81 1.03 2.96 10.80
CA CYS A 81 0.80 3.33 12.19
C CYS A 81 0.34 2.11 12.99
N ASN A 82 1.08 1.79 14.04
CA ASN A 82 0.80 0.67 14.92
C ASN A 82 0.34 1.19 16.29
N GLN A 83 -0.95 1.05 16.59
CA GLN A 83 -1.52 1.49 17.88
C GLN A 83 -1.00 0.65 19.06
N LEU A 84 -0.82 -0.66 18.87
CA LEU A 84 -0.41 -1.59 19.93
C LEU A 84 1.00 -1.29 20.43
N LYS A 85 1.92 -1.07 19.48
CA LYS A 85 3.32 -0.72 19.77
C LYS A 85 3.54 0.78 19.98
N GLN A 86 2.51 1.60 19.78
CA GLN A 86 2.61 3.06 19.79
C GLN A 86 3.74 3.55 18.86
N LYS A 87 3.85 2.92 17.69
CA LYS A 87 4.93 3.10 16.72
C LYS A 87 4.36 3.61 15.40
N VAL A 88 5.07 4.55 14.79
CA VAL A 88 4.74 5.11 13.47
C VAL A 88 5.96 4.92 12.57
N ILE A 89 5.73 4.34 11.41
CA ILE A 89 6.75 4.05 10.41
C ILE A 89 6.42 4.90 9.19
N VAL A 90 7.37 5.71 8.76
CA VAL A 90 7.25 6.57 7.59
C VAL A 90 8.23 6.05 6.55
N LYS A 91 7.71 5.67 5.39
CA LYS A 91 8.50 5.25 4.22
C LYS A 91 8.59 6.42 3.25
N GLY A 92 9.81 6.81 2.89
CA GLY A 92 10.06 7.87 1.93
C GLY A 92 11.37 8.60 2.16
N ASP A 93 11.68 9.55 1.28
CA ASP A 93 12.86 10.42 1.36
C ASP A 93 12.61 11.65 2.26
N ALA A 94 11.74 11.52 3.27
CA ALA A 94 11.38 12.62 4.13
C ALA A 94 12.51 12.97 5.10
N ASN A 95 12.69 14.26 5.43
CA ASN A 95 13.71 14.65 6.40
C ASN A 95 13.27 14.26 7.83
N PRO A 96 14.05 13.44 8.57
CA PRO A 96 13.65 12.92 9.89
C PRO A 96 13.38 14.02 10.92
N GLU A 97 14.14 15.13 10.89
CA GLU A 97 13.93 16.24 11.81
C GLU A 97 12.62 16.99 11.52
N ALA A 98 12.27 17.15 10.24
CA ALA A 98 11.02 17.77 9.82
C ALA A 98 9.82 16.92 10.23
N VAL A 99 9.94 15.60 10.06
CA VAL A 99 8.93 14.62 10.49
C VAL A 99 8.77 14.66 12.01
N LEU A 100 9.85 14.65 12.79
CA LEU A 100 9.80 14.74 14.24
C LEU A 100 9.15 16.05 14.70
N LYS A 101 9.49 17.20 14.09
CA LYS A 101 8.86 18.50 14.40
C LYS A 101 7.35 18.46 14.16
N LYS A 102 6.88 17.82 13.08
CA LYS A 102 5.44 17.66 12.81
C LYS A 102 4.77 16.69 13.78
N ALA A 103 5.40 15.56 14.08
CA ALA A 103 4.91 14.60 15.07
C ALA A 103 4.77 15.26 16.45
N ARG A 104 5.75 16.08 16.86
CA ARG A 104 5.73 16.85 18.12
C ARG A 104 4.61 17.89 18.20
N LYS A 105 4.15 18.43 17.07
CA LYS A 105 2.96 19.30 17.02
C LYS A 105 1.67 18.55 17.34
N ILE A 106 1.63 17.23 17.13
CA ILE A 106 0.47 16.39 17.42
C ILE A 106 0.54 15.87 18.85
N ASN A 107 1.69 15.33 19.26
CA ASN A 107 1.98 14.97 20.65
C ASN A 107 3.40 15.38 21.03
N LYS A 108 3.54 16.11 22.13
CA LYS A 108 4.84 16.51 22.69
C LYS A 108 5.75 15.33 23.06
N ARG A 109 5.18 14.14 23.26
CA ARG A 109 5.89 12.89 23.62
C ARG A 109 6.39 12.10 22.41
N ALA A 110 6.40 12.68 21.21
CA ALA A 110 6.94 12.01 20.03
C ALA A 110 8.48 12.03 20.04
N ASP A 111 9.10 10.87 19.89
CA ASP A 111 10.55 10.70 19.80
C ASP A 111 10.93 9.69 18.70
N PHE A 112 12.21 9.64 18.32
CA PHE A 112 12.66 8.62 17.38
C PHE A 112 12.58 7.24 18.02
N TRP A 113 12.20 6.23 17.24
CA TRP A 113 12.23 4.86 17.72
C TRP A 113 13.70 4.44 17.86
N LYS A 114 14.19 4.42 19.11
CA LYS A 114 15.51 3.88 19.43
C LYS A 114 15.31 2.40 19.66
N GLU A 115 15.74 1.58 18.72
CA GLU A 115 15.97 0.17 19.03
C GLU A 115 17.12 0.16 20.03
N THR A 116 16.81 -0.17 21.28
CA THR A 116 17.83 -0.40 22.30
C THR A 116 18.67 -1.58 21.85
N GLU A 117 19.95 -1.32 21.58
CA GLU A 117 21.03 -2.31 21.44
C GLU A 117 21.16 -3.19 22.69
#